data_AF-A0AA35XFY9-F1
#
_entry.id   AF-A0AA35XFY9-F1
#
_cell.length_a   1.000
_cell.length_b   1.000
_cell.length_c   1.000
_cell.angle_alpha   90.00
_cell.angle_beta   90.00
_cell.angle_gamma   90.00
#
_symmetry.space_group_name_H-M   'P 1'
#
loop_
_entity.id
_entity.type
_entity.pdbx_description
1 polymer ?
#
loop_
_entity_poly.entity_id
_entity_poly.type
_entity_poly.pdbx_seq_one_letter_code
_entity_poly.pdbx_strand_id
1 'polypeptide(L)'
;MLTLKAKRIIDSADVIIYADSLVHPSVCEGAKAGAQVIGSKTLNLDEITELMVGAATDGKLVARVQSGDPSIYGAVLEQMRLLEAAGVEYEIVPGVSAAFAAAAVLKTDSRCRRCRRR
;
A
#
# COMPACT_ATOMS: atom_id res chain seq x y z
N MET A 1 12.80 2.14 0.40
CA MET A 1 12.85 3.19 -0.65
C MET A 1 11.45 3.47 -1.12
N LEU A 2 11.02 4.73 -1.03
CA LEU A 2 9.74 5.20 -1.55
C LEU A 2 9.93 5.74 -2.98
N THR A 3 8.97 5.54 -3.88
CA THR A 3 9.01 6.13 -5.22
C THR A 3 8.60 7.60 -5.19
N LEU A 4 9.09 8.41 -6.13
CA LEU A 4 8.68 9.81 -6.25
C LEU A 4 7.16 9.97 -6.46
N LYS A 5 6.52 9.02 -7.15
CA LYS A 5 5.07 8.98 -7.32
C LYS A 5 4.37 8.80 -5.97
N ALA A 6 4.81 7.85 -5.16
CA ALA A 6 4.24 7.63 -3.83
C ALA A 6 4.43 8.84 -2.91
N LYS A 7 5.59 9.51 -2.93
CA LYS A 7 5.82 10.73 -2.10
C LYS A 7 4.81 11.83 -2.44
N ARG A 8 4.58 12.08 -3.73
CA ARG A 8 3.62 13.10 -4.18
C ARG A 8 2.19 12.84 -3.72
N ILE A 9 1.78 11.56 -3.72
CA ILE A 9 0.44 11.15 -3.28
C ILE A 9 0.31 11.33 -1.76
N ILE A 10 1.32 10.89 -0.99
CA ILE A 10 1.37 11.07 0.46
C ILE A 10 1.28 12.57 0.81
N ASP A 11 2.03 13.42 0.09
CA ASP A 11 2.06 14.85 0.36
C ASP A 11 0.72 15.55 0.06
N SER A 12 -0.07 14.99 -0.86
CA SER A 12 -1.39 15.53 -1.25
C SER A 12 -2.56 14.92 -0.46
N ALA A 13 -2.33 13.84 0.29
CA ALA A 13 -3.37 13.08 0.98
C ALA A 13 -3.94 13.83 2.20
N ASP A 14 -5.25 13.71 2.40
CA ASP A 14 -5.98 14.19 3.59
C ASP A 14 -5.77 13.27 4.79
N VAL A 15 -5.71 11.97 4.52
CA VAL A 15 -5.55 10.95 5.56
C VAL A 15 -4.39 10.05 5.15
N ILE A 16 -3.38 9.97 6.00
CA ILE A 16 -2.18 9.17 5.79
C ILE A 16 -2.15 8.09 6.87
N ILE A 17 -2.23 6.83 6.46
CA ILE A 17 -2.19 5.69 7.36
C ILE A 17 -0.88 4.94 7.10
N TYR A 18 0.00 4.84 8.09
CA TYR A 18 1.30 4.19 7.90
C TYR A 18 1.56 3.10 8.96
N ALA A 19 2.29 2.07 8.54
CA ALA A 19 2.72 1.01 9.44
C ALA A 19 3.86 1.50 10.37
N ASP A 20 3.50 2.08 11.50
CA ASP A 20 4.40 2.67 12.51
C ASP A 20 5.46 1.68 13.05
N SER A 21 5.23 0.37 12.91
CA SER A 21 6.22 -0.66 13.26
C SER A 21 7.38 -0.79 12.26
N LEU A 22 7.22 -0.31 11.02
CA LEU A 22 8.14 -0.59 9.90
C LEU A 22 8.46 0.64 9.04
N VAL A 23 7.72 1.72 9.20
CA VAL A 23 7.80 2.93 8.37
C VAL A 23 8.17 4.11 9.25
N HIS A 24 9.29 4.76 8.95
CA HIS A 24 9.77 5.90 9.73
C HIS A 24 8.81 7.10 9.57
N PRO A 25 8.43 7.82 10.64
CA PRO A 25 7.48 8.94 10.54
C PRO A 25 7.89 10.03 9.54
N SER A 26 9.20 10.15 9.26
CA SER A 26 9.74 11.06 8.25
C SER A 26 9.21 10.87 6.84
N VAL A 27 8.59 9.74 6.50
CA VAL A 27 7.95 9.62 5.17
C VAL A 27 6.72 10.52 5.03
N CYS A 28 6.15 10.95 6.16
CA CYS A 28 5.05 11.90 6.23
C CYS A 28 5.53 13.35 6.37
N GLU A 29 6.85 13.61 6.46
CA GLU A 29 7.40 14.97 6.43
C GLU A 29 7.16 15.57 5.03
N GLY A 30 6.18 16.46 4.93
CA GLY A 30 5.69 17.02 3.66
C GLY A 30 4.21 16.78 3.40
N ALA A 31 3.51 16.05 4.28
CA ALA A 31 2.06 16.00 4.28
C ALA A 31 1.45 17.40 4.30
N LYS A 32 0.37 17.62 3.56
CA LYS A 32 -0.32 18.90 3.53
C LYS A 32 -0.76 19.35 4.92
N ALA A 33 -0.83 20.66 5.12
CA ALA A 33 -1.31 21.24 6.37
C ALA A 33 -2.75 20.78 6.63
N GLY A 34 -2.99 20.17 7.79
CA GLY A 34 -4.30 19.59 8.17
C GLY A 34 -4.50 18.13 7.77
N ALA A 35 -3.51 17.47 7.16
CA ALA A 35 -3.56 16.03 6.94
C ALA A 35 -3.59 15.26 8.28
N GLN A 36 -4.43 14.24 8.36
CA GLN A 36 -4.48 13.32 9.49
C GLN A 36 -3.46 12.21 9.29
N VAL A 37 -2.47 12.14 10.17
CA VAL A 37 -1.40 11.14 10.12
C VAL A 37 -1.65 10.11 11.22
N ILE A 38 -1.97 8.88 10.82
CA ILE A 38 -2.43 7.81 11.71
C ILE A 38 -1.46 6.62 11.62
N GLY A 39 -0.92 6.21 12.78
CA GLY A 39 -0.11 5.00 12.89
C GLY A 39 -0.97 3.74 13.02
N SER A 40 -0.73 2.74 12.18
CA SER A 40 -1.54 1.51 12.15
C SER A 40 -1.18 0.48 13.24
N LYS A 41 -0.27 0.80 14.17
CA LYS A 41 0.22 -0.17 15.18
C LYS A 41 -0.84 -0.57 16.20
N THR A 42 -1.76 0.34 16.49
CA THR A 42 -2.85 0.14 17.45
C THR A 42 -4.19 -0.13 16.78
N LEU A 43 -4.21 -0.26 15.44
CA LEU A 43 -5.43 -0.39 14.66
C LEU A 43 -5.52 -1.75 13.98
N ASN A 44 -6.74 -2.29 13.96
CA ASN A 44 -7.08 -3.56 13.36
C ASN A 44 -7.27 -3.40 11.84
N LEU A 45 -7.24 -4.50 11.08
CA LEU A 45 -7.51 -4.43 9.64
C LEU A 45 -8.90 -3.81 9.35
N ASP A 46 -9.90 -4.20 10.14
CA ASP A 46 -11.28 -3.71 10.01
C ASP A 46 -11.37 -2.21 10.32
N GLU A 47 -10.77 -1.76 11.42
CA GLU A 47 -10.76 -0.33 11.79
C GLU A 47 -10.05 0.52 10.73
N ILE A 48 -8.93 0.04 10.17
CA ILE A 48 -8.26 0.77 9.09
C ILE A 48 -9.16 0.80 7.84
N THR A 49 -9.87 -0.28 7.55
CA THR A 49 -10.78 -0.36 6.41
C THR A 49 -11.94 0.62 6.59
N GLU A 50 -12.55 0.67 7.77
CA GLU A 50 -13.61 1.62 8.09
C GLU A 50 -13.13 3.07 7.99
N LEU A 51 -11.94 3.38 8.49
CA LEU A 51 -11.33 4.70 8.34
C LEU A 51 -11.12 5.08 6.87
N MET A 52 -10.63 4.13 6.06
CA MET A 52 -10.43 4.35 4.63
C MET A 52 -11.75 4.57 3.90
N VAL A 53 -12.76 3.74 4.16
CA VAL A 53 -14.08 3.85 3.53
C VAL A 53 -14.75 5.15 3.94
N GLY A 54 -14.75 5.50 5.23
CA GLY A 54 -15.33 6.75 5.71
C GLY A 54 -14.67 7.98 5.09
N ALA A 55 -13.34 8.03 5.08
CA ALA A 55 -12.62 9.14 4.46
C ALA A 55 -12.84 9.20 2.94
N ALA A 56 -12.86 8.06 2.25
CA ALA A 56 -13.16 8.03 0.81
C ALA A 56 -14.60 8.49 0.50
N THR A 57 -15.56 8.12 1.34
CA THR A 57 -16.97 8.53 1.22
C THR A 57 -17.14 10.04 1.42
N ASP A 58 -16.31 10.63 2.29
CA ASP A 58 -16.20 12.08 2.48
C ASP A 58 -15.49 12.80 1.31
N GLY A 59 -15.05 12.07 0.28
CA GLY A 59 -14.29 12.62 -0.86
C GLY A 59 -12.85 13.01 -0.52
N LYS A 60 -12.29 12.50 0.59
CA LYS A 60 -10.92 12.77 1.04
C LYS A 60 -9.94 11.81 0.38
N LEU A 61 -8.74 12.29 0.07
CA LEU A 61 -7.68 11.45 -0.46
C LEU A 61 -6.99 10.68 0.67
N VAL A 62 -7.02 9.34 0.60
CA VAL A 62 -6.43 8.46 1.61
C VAL A 62 -5.17 7.77 1.07
N ALA A 63 -4.04 7.94 1.75
CA ALA A 63 -2.78 7.27 1.42
C ALA A 63 -2.41 6.25 2.50
N ARG A 64 -2.45 4.96 2.14
CA ARG A 64 -2.00 3.87 3.01
C ARG A 64 -0.58 3.44 2.65
N VAL A 65 0.35 3.57 3.59
CA VAL A 65 1.77 3.24 3.44
C VAL A 65 2.08 1.96 4.21
N GLN A 66 2.42 0.89 3.48
CA GLN A 66 2.84 -0.41 4.02
C GLN A 66 4.24 -0.79 3.53
N SER A 67 4.89 -1.71 4.24
CA SER A 67 6.13 -2.30 3.75
C SER A 67 5.84 -3.18 2.53
N GLY A 68 6.78 -3.20 1.57
CA GLY A 68 6.64 -3.98 0.34
C GLY A 68 6.91 -5.48 0.51
N ASP A 69 6.63 -6.04 1.70
CA ASP A 69 6.86 -7.45 1.99
C ASP A 69 5.76 -8.34 1.36
N PRO A 70 6.13 -9.42 0.67
CA PRO A 70 5.15 -10.30 0.02
C PRO A 70 4.11 -10.93 0.95
N SER A 71 4.43 -11.12 2.23
CA SER A 71 3.50 -11.69 3.21
C SER A 71 2.28 -10.79 3.47
N ILE A 72 2.38 -9.49 3.15
CA ILE A 72 1.34 -8.50 3.39
C ILE A 72 0.28 -8.51 2.28
N TYR A 73 0.58 -9.07 1.10
CA TYR A 73 -0.37 -9.10 -0.02
C TYR A 73 -1.66 -9.86 0.31
N GLY A 74 -1.63 -10.88 1.18
CA GLY A 74 -2.84 -11.59 1.60
C GLY A 74 -3.83 -10.68 2.35
N ALA A 75 -3.34 -9.92 3.33
CA ALA A 75 -4.17 -8.98 4.09
C ALA A 75 -4.63 -7.79 3.23
N VAL A 76 -3.78 -7.34 2.29
CA VAL A 76 -4.12 -6.26 1.35
C VAL A 76 -5.22 -6.69 0.38
N LEU A 77 -5.19 -7.92 -0.13
CA LEU A 77 -6.23 -8.44 -1.02
C LEU A 77 -7.60 -8.52 -0.34
N GLU A 78 -7.66 -8.94 0.92
CA GLU A 78 -8.91 -8.97 1.67
C GLU A 78 -9.48 -7.56 1.86
N GLN A 79 -8.62 -6.62 2.20
CA GLN A 79 -8.99 -5.21 2.32
C GLN A 79 -9.46 -4.60 0.99
N MET A 80 -8.84 -4.96 -0.14
CA MET A 80 -9.28 -4.53 -1.47
C MET A 80 -10.71 -5.01 -1.75
N ARG A 81 -11.04 -6.27 -1.42
CA ARG A 81 -12.43 -6.76 -1.56
C ARG A 81 -13.43 -5.94 -0.75
N LEU A 82 -13.07 -5.54 0.47
CA LEU A 82 -13.94 -4.72 1.32
C LEU A 82 -14.13 -3.31 0.72
N LEU A 83 -13.07 -2.71 0.16
CA LEU A 83 -13.16 -1.43 -0.54
C LEU A 83 -14.01 -1.53 -1.82
N GLU A 84 -13.86 -2.60 -2.60
CA GLU A 84 -14.71 -2.87 -3.78
C GLU A 84 -16.18 -3.04 -3.39
N ALA A 85 -16.45 -3.79 -2.32
CA ALA A 85 -17.81 -3.97 -1.81
C ALA A 85 -18.43 -2.64 -1.33
N ALA A 86 -17.61 -1.71 -0.84
CA ALA A 86 -18.02 -0.37 -0.46
C ALA A 86 -18.08 0.62 -1.63
N GLY A 87 -17.70 0.22 -2.85
CA GLY A 87 -17.69 1.09 -4.03
C GLY A 87 -16.60 2.16 -4.00
N VAL A 88 -15.52 1.95 -3.24
CA VAL A 88 -14.41 2.89 -3.12
C VAL A 88 -13.36 2.61 -4.20
N GLU A 89 -13.03 3.62 -5.01
CA GLU A 89 -11.92 3.52 -5.96
C GLU A 89 -10.57 3.53 -5.23
N TYR A 90 -9.65 2.66 -5.66
CA TYR A 90 -8.32 2.57 -5.09
C TYR A 90 -7.24 2.33 -6.17
N GLU A 91 -6.02 2.78 -5.90
CA GLU A 91 -4.85 2.54 -6.75
C GLU A 91 -3.71 1.95 -5.92
N ILE A 92 -3.08 0.88 -6.41
CA ILE A 92 -1.86 0.33 -5.81
C ILE A 92 -0.64 0.96 -6.49
N VAL A 93 0.14 1.71 -5.72
CA VAL A 93 1.43 2.24 -6.17
C VAL A 93 2.55 1.33 -5.68
N PRO A 94 3.14 0.49 -6.55
CA PRO A 94 4.22 -0.40 -6.12
C PRO A 94 5.45 0.40 -5.70
N GLY A 95 5.94 0.11 -4.50
CA GLY A 95 7.25 0.57 -4.05
C GLY A 95 8.38 -0.13 -4.80
N VAL A 96 9.60 0.42 -4.70
CA VAL A 96 10.79 -0.17 -5.33
C VAL A 96 10.99 -1.62 -4.86
N SER A 97 10.82 -1.89 -3.56
CA SER A 97 10.91 -3.24 -2.98
C SER A 97 9.81 -4.19 -3.47
N ALA A 98 8.57 -3.70 -3.65
CA ALA A 98 7.46 -4.50 -4.16
C ALA A 98 7.67 -4.89 -5.63
N ALA A 99 8.21 -3.97 -6.45
CA ALA A 99 8.56 -4.25 -7.84
C ALA A 99 9.68 -5.30 -7.96
N PHE A 100 10.71 -5.22 -7.10
CA PHE A 100 11.75 -6.25 -7.05
C PHE A 100 11.25 -7.59 -6.51
N ALA A 101 10.34 -7.59 -5.52
CA ALA A 101 9.74 -8.81 -4.99
C ALA A 101 8.83 -9.50 -6.02
N ALA A 102 7.98 -8.75 -6.71
CA ALA A 102 7.18 -9.25 -7.83
C ALA A 102 8.07 -9.80 -8.94
N ALA A 103 9.15 -9.10 -9.30
CA ALA A 103 10.13 -9.59 -10.27
C ALA A 103 10.89 -10.84 -9.80
N ALA A 104 11.15 -10.99 -8.49
CA ALA A 104 11.78 -12.18 -7.93
C ALA A 104 10.83 -13.38 -7.93
N VAL A 105 9.56 -13.17 -7.59
CA VAL A 105 8.50 -14.18 -7.70
C VAL A 105 8.32 -14.60 -9.16
N LEU A 106 8.22 -13.64 -10.09
CA LEU A 106 8.10 -13.88 -11.54
C LEU A 106 9.37 -14.47 -12.17
N LYS A 107 10.55 -14.28 -11.59
CA LYS A 107 11.81 -14.91 -12.05
C LYS A 107 11.97 -16.36 -11.59
N THR A 108 11.04 -16.89 -10.79
CA THR A 108 11.10 -18.30 -10.39
C THR A 108 10.60 -19.25 -11.49
N ASP A 109 10.00 -18.73 -12.58
CA ASP A 109 9.58 -19.54 -13.75
C ASP A 109 10.30 -19.12 -15.07
N SER A 110 11.62 -19.07 -15.05
CA SER A 110 12.41 -19.06 -16.32
C SER A 110 13.54 -20.09 -16.34
N ARG A 111 13.53 -21.04 -15.40
CA ARG A 111 14.31 -22.28 -15.53
C ARG A 111 13.42 -23.44 -15.96
N CYS A 112 12.72 -23.29 -17.08
CA CYS A 112 12.53 -24.44 -17.97
C CYS A 112 13.91 -24.80 -18.54
N ARG A 113 14.60 -25.67 -17.79
CA ARG A 113 15.79 -26.37 -18.25
C ARG A 113 15.46 -27.06 -19.56
N ARG A 114 16.10 -26.63 -20.65
CA ARG A 114 16.67 -27.56 -21.63
C ARG A 114 15.72 -28.66 -22.11
N CYS A 115 14.57 -28.31 -22.68
CA CYS A 115 13.83 -29.22 -23.55
C CYS A 115 14.34 -29.06 -24.99
N ARG A 116 15.60 -29.42 -25.24
CA ARG A 116 16.08 -29.72 -26.60
C ARG A 116 16.03 -31.23 -26.77
N ARG A 117 14.84 -31.73 -27.14
CA ARG A 117 14.71 -32.96 -27.91
C ARG A 117 14.85 -32.60 -29.38
N ARG A 118 16.01 -32.87 -29.96
CA ARG A 118 16.23 -33.47 -31.28
C ARG A 118 17.72 -33.69 -31.45
#